data_AF-A0A5B6V3J0-F1
#
_entry.id   AF-A0A5B6V3J0-F1
#
_cell.length_a   1.000
_cell.length_b   1.000
_cell.length_c   1.000
_cell.angle_alpha   90.00
_cell.angle_beta   90.00
_cell.angle_gamma   90.00
#
_symmetry.space_group_name_H-M   'P 1'
#
loop_
_entity.id
_entity.type
_entity.pdbx_description
1 polymer ?
#
loop_
_entity_poly.entity_id
_entity_poly.type
_entity_poly.pdbx_seq_one_letter_code
_entity_poly.pdbx_strand_id
1 'polypeptide(L)'
;MSRMEILDNLGNACLTSFFVTGTWDHSKLLQSLKAYQNAEKDERMKSNPDLYFNCATVNKYLENYDRALAGFEAAALKDPSLNASEEVEKMVNLLNKLEILLRGHSKSKRLASLASTIVNSSYKRATLDVLSEGLNKAVAVPGKVLFFVKHENITPLYFLVCNSDQSCFVLSVYGIRNDAIKEGDQLTLLEPHFRNIDFSWKGKCYKFKSIRVDFLEQVLVNGKALPPHQAIRTSIYAQHKP
;
A
#
# COMPACT_ATOMS: atom_id res chain seq x y z
N MET A 1 -6.97 31.64 13.50
CA MET A 1 -6.80 30.21 13.18
C MET A 1 -7.27 29.40 14.37
N SER A 2 -8.28 28.56 14.21
CA SER A 2 -8.76 27.69 15.28
C SER A 2 -7.75 26.58 15.60
N ARG A 3 -7.79 25.99 16.81
CA ARG A 3 -6.92 24.85 17.18
C ARG A 3 -7.05 23.67 16.21
N MET A 4 -8.19 23.54 15.54
CA MET A 4 -8.52 22.42 14.67
C MET A 4 -8.08 22.66 13.22
N GLU A 5 -8.11 23.91 12.74
CA GLU A 5 -7.39 24.32 11.51
C GLU A 5 -5.88 24.06 11.63
N ILE A 6 -5.29 24.24 12.82
CA ILE A 6 -3.88 23.92 13.06
C ILE A 6 -3.63 22.41 12.89
N LEU A 7 -4.56 21.56 13.30
CA LEU A 7 -4.44 20.11 13.17
C LEU A 7 -4.62 19.64 11.73
N ASP A 8 -5.54 20.24 10.98
CA ASP A 8 -5.66 20.00 9.53
C ASP A 8 -4.35 20.38 8.81
N ASN A 9 -3.81 21.57 9.11
CA ASN A 9 -2.53 22.02 8.57
C ASN A 9 -1.35 21.12 8.97
N LEU A 10 -1.33 20.61 10.20
CA LEU A 10 -0.33 19.63 10.64
C LEU A 10 -0.47 18.31 9.85
N GLY A 11 -1.71 17.87 9.63
CA GLY A 11 -2.01 16.71 8.80
C GLY A 11 -1.46 16.87 7.38
N ASN A 12 -1.73 18.03 6.78
CA ASN A 12 -1.25 18.40 5.45
C ASN A 12 0.29 18.42 5.41
N ALA A 13 0.95 19.06 6.38
CA ALA A 13 2.41 19.11 6.45
C ALA A 13 3.04 17.71 6.57
N CYS A 14 2.47 16.82 7.39
CA CYS A 14 2.93 15.44 7.51
C CYS A 14 2.70 14.65 6.21
N LEU A 15 1.57 14.84 5.54
CA LEU A 15 1.25 14.19 4.28
C LEU A 15 2.16 14.66 3.14
N THR A 16 2.40 15.96 3.04
CA THR A 16 3.37 16.52 2.09
C THR A 16 4.76 15.97 2.37
N SER A 17 5.20 15.93 3.64
CA SER A 17 6.48 15.32 4.01
C SER A 17 6.58 13.87 3.53
N PHE A 18 5.52 13.08 3.69
CA PHE A 18 5.47 11.69 3.22
C PHE A 18 5.67 11.58 1.68
N PHE A 19 5.00 12.43 0.92
CA PHE A 19 5.15 12.46 -0.55
C PHE A 19 6.54 12.90 -0.98
N VAL A 20 7.06 13.96 -0.35
CA VAL A 20 8.38 14.52 -0.65
C VAL A 20 9.49 13.54 -0.34
N THR A 21 9.32 12.63 0.63
CA THR A 21 10.34 11.63 0.95
C THR A 21 10.31 10.38 0.07
N GLY A 22 9.34 10.20 -0.83
CA GLY A 22 9.25 9.00 -1.69
C GLY A 22 8.21 7.98 -1.27
N THR A 23 7.17 8.42 -0.55
CA THR A 23 5.98 7.62 -0.23
C THR A 23 6.23 6.31 0.53
N TRP A 24 7.30 6.27 1.35
CA TRP A 24 7.64 5.10 2.17
C TRP A 24 7.61 5.38 3.69
N ASP A 25 7.64 6.65 4.14
CA ASP A 25 7.69 6.97 5.58
C ASP A 25 6.32 6.75 6.25
N HIS A 26 6.11 5.52 6.72
CA HIS A 26 4.89 5.10 7.39
C HIS A 26 4.60 5.91 8.67
N SER A 27 5.63 6.42 9.36
CA SER A 27 5.46 7.23 10.57
C SER A 27 4.83 8.58 10.25
N LYS A 28 5.22 9.22 9.14
CA LYS A 28 4.62 10.48 8.68
C LYS A 28 3.16 10.32 8.28
N LEU A 29 2.82 9.22 7.61
CA LEU A 29 1.42 8.87 7.32
C LEU A 29 0.58 8.73 8.60
N LEU A 30 1.08 8.02 9.61
CA LEU A 30 0.36 7.83 10.87
C LEU A 30 0.20 9.15 11.64
N GLN A 31 1.20 10.02 11.61
CA GLN A 31 1.11 11.37 12.19
C GLN A 31 0.04 12.20 11.49
N SER A 32 0.01 12.15 10.15
CA SER A 32 -1.00 12.83 9.33
C SER A 32 -2.41 12.34 9.65
N LEU A 33 -2.61 11.01 9.68
CA LEU A 33 -3.90 10.41 10.03
C LEU A 33 -4.40 10.87 11.39
N LYS A 34 -3.53 10.84 12.41
CA LYS A 34 -3.87 11.25 13.76
C LYS A 34 -4.27 12.74 13.83
N ALA A 35 -3.63 13.58 13.02
CA ALA A 35 -3.95 15.00 12.97
C ALA A 35 -5.35 15.23 12.36
N TYR A 36 -5.64 14.63 11.19
CA TYR A 36 -6.95 14.73 10.56
C TYR A 36 -8.08 14.16 11.43
N GLN A 37 -7.89 12.99 12.03
CA GLN A 37 -8.89 12.39 12.94
C GLN A 37 -9.20 13.25 14.16
N ASN A 38 -8.24 14.07 14.61
CA ASN A 38 -8.51 15.03 15.68
C ASN A 38 -9.18 16.30 15.17
N ALA A 39 -8.87 16.76 13.95
CA ALA A 39 -9.55 17.88 13.32
C ALA A 39 -11.03 17.56 13.03
N GLU A 40 -11.35 16.34 12.57
CA GLU A 40 -12.71 15.88 12.28
C GLU A 40 -13.65 15.87 13.50
N LYS A 41 -13.11 15.90 14.73
CA LYS A 41 -13.92 15.97 15.96
C LYS A 41 -14.60 17.32 16.15
N ASP A 42 -14.17 18.35 15.43
CA ASP A 42 -14.79 19.66 15.45
C ASP A 42 -15.94 19.73 14.43
N GLU A 43 -17.12 20.12 14.89
CA GLU A 43 -18.31 20.29 14.04
C GLU A 43 -18.06 21.26 12.86
N ARG A 44 -17.21 22.28 13.05
CA ARG A 44 -16.88 23.26 12.00
C ARG A 44 -16.07 22.65 10.88
N MET A 45 -15.30 21.60 11.16
CA MET A 45 -14.46 20.92 10.18
C MET A 45 -15.25 19.88 9.37
N LYS A 46 -16.44 19.47 9.84
CA LYS A 46 -17.27 18.48 9.13
C LYS A 46 -17.77 18.95 7.78
N SER A 47 -17.77 20.25 7.48
CA SER A 47 -18.10 20.77 6.15
C SER A 47 -16.89 20.91 5.24
N ASN A 48 -15.66 20.74 5.73
CA ASN A 48 -14.44 20.91 4.95
C ASN A 48 -14.20 19.68 4.05
N PRO A 49 -14.36 19.77 2.72
CA PRO A 49 -14.19 18.63 1.83
C PRO A 49 -12.73 18.17 1.70
N ASP A 50 -11.76 19.09 1.78
CA ASP A 50 -10.32 18.80 1.67
C ASP A 50 -9.84 17.92 2.82
N LEU A 51 -10.35 18.15 4.03
CA LEU A 51 -10.04 17.33 5.20
C LEU A 51 -10.41 15.85 4.94
N TYR A 52 -11.62 15.60 4.42
CA TYR A 52 -12.05 14.24 4.07
C TYR A 52 -11.21 13.66 2.94
N PHE A 53 -10.90 14.45 1.91
CA PHE A 53 -10.10 14.01 0.77
C PHE A 53 -8.68 13.61 1.20
N ASN A 54 -8.03 14.44 2.01
CA ASN A 54 -6.67 14.21 2.48
C ASN A 54 -6.61 13.05 3.48
N CYS A 55 -7.59 12.96 4.39
CA CYS A 55 -7.73 11.82 5.30
C CYS A 55 -7.97 10.51 4.54
N ALA A 56 -8.78 10.53 3.47
CA ALA A 56 -8.99 9.38 2.60
C ALA A 56 -7.72 8.98 1.85
N THR A 57 -6.95 9.96 1.37
CA THR A 57 -5.65 9.72 0.74
C THR A 57 -4.69 9.04 1.71
N VAL A 58 -4.58 9.53 2.96
CA VAL A 58 -3.77 8.86 3.99
C VAL A 58 -4.23 7.43 4.21
N ASN A 59 -5.53 7.18 4.35
CA ASN A 59 -6.06 5.83 4.51
C ASN A 59 -5.78 4.93 3.29
N LYS A 60 -5.83 5.46 2.07
CA LYS A 60 -5.47 4.74 0.83
C LYS A 60 -4.01 4.30 0.89
N TYR A 61 -3.09 5.18 1.30
CA TYR A 61 -1.67 4.85 1.45
C TYR A 61 -1.39 3.94 2.64
N LEU A 62 -2.25 3.90 3.66
CA LEU A 62 -2.18 2.92 4.76
C LEU A 62 -2.89 1.60 4.44
N GLU A 63 -3.47 1.45 3.24
CA GLU A 63 -4.26 0.29 2.82
C GLU A 63 -5.54 0.06 3.66
N ASN A 64 -6.03 1.11 4.32
CA ASN A 64 -7.34 1.14 4.98
C ASN A 64 -8.43 1.44 3.95
N TYR A 65 -8.66 0.48 3.04
CA TYR A 65 -9.48 0.68 1.84
C TYR A 65 -10.92 1.10 2.14
N ASP A 66 -11.53 0.53 3.18
CA ASP A 66 -12.89 0.87 3.64
C ASP A 66 -13.00 2.35 4.04
N ARG A 67 -12.06 2.82 4.87
CA ARG A 67 -11.99 4.21 5.34
C ARG A 67 -11.65 5.18 4.22
N ALA A 68 -10.77 4.78 3.31
CA ALA A 68 -10.41 5.59 2.16
C ALA A 68 -11.61 5.78 1.22
N LEU A 69 -12.32 4.70 0.88
CA LEU A 69 -13.51 4.77 0.03
C LEU A 69 -14.60 5.65 0.67
N ALA A 70 -14.87 5.45 1.97
CA ALA A 70 -15.85 6.26 2.70
C ALA A 70 -15.45 7.75 2.77
N GLY A 71 -14.17 8.03 3.00
CA GLY A 71 -13.66 9.41 3.06
C GLY A 71 -13.71 10.12 1.71
N PHE A 72 -13.35 9.44 0.61
CA PHE A 72 -13.47 10.03 -0.73
C PHE A 72 -14.94 10.24 -1.12
N GLU A 73 -15.84 9.32 -0.79
CA GLU A 73 -17.28 9.53 -1.01
C GLU A 73 -17.81 10.72 -0.20
N ALA A 74 -17.38 10.85 1.07
CA ALA A 74 -17.73 11.98 1.91
C ALA A 74 -17.18 13.32 1.38
N ALA A 75 -16.01 13.33 0.75
CA ALA A 75 -15.44 14.51 0.08
C ALA A 75 -16.24 14.85 -1.18
N ALA A 76 -16.53 13.86 -2.04
CA ALA A 76 -17.30 14.04 -3.27
C ALA A 76 -18.70 14.62 -3.02
N LEU A 77 -19.36 14.21 -1.94
CA LEU A 77 -20.68 14.72 -1.55
C LEU A 77 -20.65 16.20 -1.14
N LYS A 78 -19.53 16.67 -0.62
CA LYS A 78 -19.37 18.06 -0.15
C LYS A 78 -18.88 18.99 -1.26
N ASP A 79 -17.93 18.51 -2.05
CA ASP A 79 -17.40 19.23 -3.19
C ASP A 79 -17.09 18.25 -4.35
N PRO A 80 -18.00 18.17 -5.34
CA PRO A 80 -17.80 17.34 -6.53
C PRO A 80 -16.59 17.74 -7.38
N SER A 81 -16.05 18.96 -7.22
CA SER A 81 -14.92 19.46 -8.03
C SER A 81 -13.56 18.90 -7.60
N LEU A 82 -13.48 18.24 -6.42
CA LEU A 82 -12.26 17.62 -5.92
C LEU A 82 -11.88 16.29 -6.61
N ASN A 83 -12.65 15.85 -7.63
CA ASN A 83 -12.45 14.57 -8.32
C ASN A 83 -12.43 13.34 -7.39
N ALA A 84 -12.99 13.46 -6.18
CA ALA A 84 -12.98 12.39 -5.19
C ALA A 84 -13.78 11.15 -5.67
N SER A 85 -14.81 11.36 -6.49
CA SER A 85 -15.54 10.28 -7.16
C SER A 85 -14.65 9.45 -8.09
N GLU A 86 -13.70 10.08 -8.77
CA GLU A 86 -12.72 9.40 -9.65
C GLU A 86 -11.77 8.54 -8.81
N GLU A 87 -11.34 9.02 -7.64
CA GLU A 87 -10.52 8.23 -6.71
C GLU A 87 -11.26 7.01 -6.17
N VAL A 88 -12.57 7.14 -5.85
CA VAL A 88 -13.42 5.99 -5.50
C VAL A 88 -13.46 4.98 -6.65
N GLU A 89 -13.69 5.42 -7.88
CA GLU A 89 -13.76 4.55 -9.06
C GLU A 89 -12.43 3.80 -9.28
N LYS A 90 -11.30 4.53 -9.27
CA LYS A 90 -9.95 3.96 -9.37
C LYS A 90 -9.70 2.87 -8.34
N MET A 91 -10.05 3.14 -7.08
CA MET A 91 -9.87 2.18 -5.99
C MET A 91 -10.74 0.94 -6.15
N VAL A 92 -12.03 1.12 -6.47
CA VAL A 92 -12.96 0.00 -6.72
C VAL A 92 -12.47 -0.84 -7.90
N ASN A 93 -12.02 -0.21 -8.98
CA ASN A 93 -11.48 -0.89 -10.16
C ASN A 93 -10.23 -1.71 -9.82
N LEU A 94 -9.30 -1.16 -9.05
CA LEU A 94 -8.14 -1.88 -8.55
C LEU A 94 -8.56 -3.09 -7.68
N LEU A 95 -9.42 -2.88 -6.68
CA LEU A 95 -9.85 -3.94 -5.76
C LEU A 95 -10.58 -5.07 -6.50
N ASN A 96 -11.41 -4.73 -7.49
CA ASN A 96 -12.06 -5.69 -8.37
C ASN A 96 -11.06 -6.51 -9.17
N LYS A 97 -10.03 -5.87 -9.75
CA LYS A 97 -8.96 -6.56 -10.47
C LYS A 97 -8.20 -7.51 -9.56
N LEU A 98 -7.82 -7.07 -8.35
CA LEU A 98 -7.12 -7.91 -7.37
C LEU A 98 -7.94 -9.15 -7.01
N GLU A 99 -9.24 -8.98 -6.72
CA GLU A 99 -10.14 -10.08 -6.39
C GLU A 99 -10.27 -11.10 -7.54
N ILE A 100 -10.46 -10.63 -8.78
CA ILE A 100 -10.58 -11.50 -9.96
C ILE A 100 -9.30 -12.32 -10.15
N LEU A 101 -8.13 -11.68 -10.06
CA LEU A 101 -6.84 -12.36 -10.19
C LEU A 101 -6.63 -13.40 -9.08
N LEU A 102 -6.95 -13.07 -7.83
CA LEU A 102 -6.84 -14.01 -6.70
C LEU A 102 -7.76 -15.23 -6.86
N ARG A 103 -9.01 -15.04 -7.31
CA ARG A 103 -9.98 -16.13 -7.55
C ARG A 103 -9.61 -17.01 -8.74
N GLY A 104 -9.04 -16.43 -9.80
CA GLY A 104 -8.63 -17.17 -11.00
C GLY A 104 -7.49 -18.15 -10.72
N HIS A 105 -6.53 -17.74 -9.89
CA HIS A 105 -5.32 -18.53 -9.62
C HIS A 105 -5.46 -19.57 -8.51
N SER A 106 -6.56 -19.56 -7.75
CA SER A 106 -6.88 -20.64 -6.82
C SER A 106 -7.19 -21.97 -7.54
N LYS A 107 -7.45 -21.93 -8.87
CA LYS A 107 -7.89 -23.09 -9.67
C LYS A 107 -6.81 -23.73 -10.56
N SER A 108 -5.67 -23.07 -10.80
CA SER A 108 -4.59 -23.58 -11.68
C SER A 108 -3.36 -23.98 -10.86
N LYS A 109 -3.38 -25.20 -10.30
CA LYS A 109 -2.40 -25.71 -9.30
C LYS A 109 -1.04 -26.16 -9.85
N ARG A 110 -0.60 -25.69 -11.03
CA ARG A 110 0.72 -26.07 -11.58
C ARG A 110 1.67 -24.88 -11.62
N LEU A 111 2.01 -24.37 -10.45
CA LEU A 111 3.20 -23.53 -10.31
C LEU A 111 4.35 -24.44 -9.88
N ALA A 112 5.37 -24.52 -10.75
CA ALA A 112 6.60 -25.26 -10.52
C ALA A 112 7.16 -24.95 -9.13
N SER A 113 7.65 -25.99 -8.44
CA SER A 113 8.20 -25.91 -7.09
C SER A 113 9.12 -24.69 -6.96
N LEU A 114 8.84 -23.80 -6.01
CA LEU A 114 9.80 -22.75 -5.65
C LEU A 114 11.08 -23.46 -5.22
N ALA A 115 12.13 -23.33 -6.04
CA ALA A 115 13.46 -23.77 -5.64
C ALA A 115 13.79 -23.07 -4.31
N SER A 116 14.42 -23.79 -3.38
CA SER A 116 14.74 -23.25 -2.06
C SER A 116 15.65 -22.04 -2.21
N THR A 117 15.09 -20.83 -2.17
CA THR A 117 15.89 -19.60 -2.11
C THR A 117 16.64 -19.61 -0.80
N ILE A 118 17.97 -19.49 -0.85
CA ILE A 118 18.82 -19.47 0.35
C ILE A 118 18.44 -18.23 1.14
N VAL A 119 17.77 -18.44 2.28
CA VAL A 119 17.49 -17.39 3.25
C VAL A 119 18.65 -17.38 4.22
N ASN A 120 19.18 -16.20 4.53
CA ASN A 120 20.22 -16.05 5.55
C ASN A 120 19.75 -16.68 6.87
N SER A 121 20.65 -17.37 7.58
CA SER A 121 20.39 -18.01 8.88
C SER A 121 19.69 -17.12 9.93
N SER A 122 19.82 -15.79 9.79
CA SER A 122 19.17 -14.81 10.69
C SER A 122 17.65 -14.70 10.53
N TYR A 123 17.07 -15.20 9.44
CA TYR A 123 15.64 -15.12 9.18
C TYR A 123 14.95 -16.48 9.21
N LYS A 124 13.86 -16.57 9.97
CA LYS A 124 12.99 -17.75 9.96
C LYS A 124 12.08 -17.71 8.74
N ARG A 125 12.14 -18.75 7.90
CA ARG A 125 11.19 -18.91 6.79
C ARG A 125 9.78 -19.12 7.32
N ALA A 126 8.81 -18.43 6.73
CA ALA A 126 7.40 -18.54 7.09
C ALA A 126 6.46 -18.55 5.87
N THR A 127 5.27 -19.07 6.08
CA THR A 127 4.11 -19.00 5.19
C THR A 127 3.10 -17.98 5.73
N LEU A 128 2.09 -17.61 4.94
CA LEU A 128 1.17 -16.51 5.26
C LEU A 128 0.14 -16.84 6.35
N ASP A 129 0.01 -18.09 6.76
CA ASP A 129 -0.88 -18.56 7.82
C ASP A 129 -0.30 -18.33 9.22
N VAL A 130 1.02 -18.18 9.35
CA VAL A 130 1.70 -17.98 10.65
C VAL A 130 2.09 -16.52 10.91
N LEU A 131 1.86 -15.62 9.95
CA LEU A 131 2.15 -14.19 10.10
C LEU A 131 1.11 -13.53 11.01
N SER A 132 1.57 -12.59 11.84
CA SER A 132 0.71 -11.70 12.62
C SER A 132 0.44 -10.42 11.85
N GLU A 133 -0.70 -9.76 12.09
CA GLU A 133 -1.02 -8.45 11.52
C GLU A 133 0.10 -7.43 11.86
N GLY A 134 0.56 -6.67 10.86
CA GLY A 134 1.65 -5.71 11.00
C GLY A 134 3.04 -6.29 10.72
N LEU A 135 4.06 -5.69 11.33
CA LEU A 135 5.47 -6.02 11.08
C LEU A 135 5.89 -7.35 11.74
N ASN A 136 6.41 -8.28 10.94
CA ASN A 136 6.92 -9.58 11.40
C ASN A 136 8.45 -9.61 11.36
N LYS A 137 9.13 -9.22 12.44
CA LYS A 137 10.61 -9.14 12.49
C LYS A 137 11.30 -10.50 12.39
N ALA A 138 12.51 -10.52 11.81
CA ALA A 138 13.32 -11.74 11.63
C ALA A 138 12.58 -12.89 10.90
N VAL A 139 11.56 -12.56 10.11
CA VAL A 139 10.81 -13.51 9.28
C VAL A 139 11.08 -13.24 7.80
N ALA A 140 11.17 -14.31 7.02
CA ALA A 140 11.29 -14.26 5.57
C ALA A 140 10.17 -15.07 4.89
N VAL A 141 9.49 -14.45 3.92
CA VAL A 141 8.43 -15.09 3.14
C VAL A 141 8.91 -15.22 1.70
N PRO A 142 9.22 -16.44 1.23
CA PRO A 142 9.53 -16.67 -0.17
C PRO A 142 8.25 -16.60 -1.01
N GLY A 143 8.38 -16.17 -2.26
CA GLY A 143 7.28 -16.16 -3.20
C GLY A 143 7.75 -16.07 -4.64
N LYS A 144 6.83 -16.24 -5.57
CA LYS A 144 7.08 -15.99 -6.99
C LYS A 144 6.02 -15.05 -7.53
N VAL A 145 6.47 -14.05 -8.29
CA VAL A 145 5.59 -13.08 -8.93
C VAL A 145 4.83 -13.77 -10.05
N LEU A 146 3.51 -13.73 -9.96
CA LEU A 146 2.61 -14.22 -11.00
C LEU A 146 2.26 -13.12 -11.99
N PHE A 147 1.83 -11.96 -11.49
CA PHE A 147 1.38 -10.86 -12.32
C PHE A 147 1.77 -9.52 -11.74
N PHE A 148 2.05 -8.56 -12.62
CA PHE A 148 2.03 -7.15 -12.29
C PHE A 148 0.61 -6.58 -12.53
N VAL A 149 0.02 -5.99 -11.50
CA VAL A 149 -1.36 -5.49 -11.54
C VAL A 149 -1.35 -4.02 -11.95
N LYS A 150 -1.64 -3.77 -13.23
CA LYS A 150 -1.74 -2.41 -13.78
C LYS A 150 -2.97 -1.67 -13.23
N HIS A 151 -2.73 -0.49 -12.68
CA HIS A 151 -3.75 0.47 -12.26
C HIS A 151 -3.33 1.89 -12.60
N GLU A 152 -4.22 2.84 -12.35
CA GLU A 152 -4.07 4.22 -12.81
C GLU A 152 -3.09 5.04 -11.97
N ASN A 153 -2.81 4.64 -10.73
CA ASN A 153 -1.81 5.34 -9.91
C ASN A 153 -0.41 4.77 -10.14
N ILE A 154 0.60 5.62 -10.03
CA ILE A 154 2.00 5.24 -10.18
C ILE A 154 2.49 4.44 -8.96
N THR A 155 1.91 4.71 -7.77
CA THR A 155 2.29 4.09 -6.50
C THR A 155 1.05 3.71 -5.67
N PRO A 156 1.10 2.61 -4.91
CA PRO A 156 2.14 1.57 -4.95
C PRO A 156 2.06 0.74 -6.23
N LEU A 157 3.12 -0.02 -6.48
CA LEU A 157 3.08 -1.11 -7.45
C LEU A 157 2.38 -2.30 -6.79
N TYR A 158 1.46 -2.94 -7.51
CA TYR A 158 0.76 -4.12 -7.03
C TYR A 158 1.20 -5.35 -7.82
N PHE A 159 1.51 -6.42 -7.10
CA PHE A 159 1.84 -7.72 -7.69
C PHE A 159 0.96 -8.80 -7.07
N LEU A 160 0.61 -9.81 -7.88
CA LEU A 160 0.10 -11.08 -7.36
C LEU A 160 1.29 -12.01 -7.14
N VAL A 161 1.45 -12.52 -5.92
CA VAL A 161 2.57 -13.39 -5.54
C VAL A 161 2.01 -14.70 -5.01
N CYS A 162 2.62 -15.82 -5.40
CA CYS A 162 2.33 -17.14 -4.83
C CYS A 162 3.47 -17.61 -3.93
N ASN A 163 3.13 -18.26 -2.81
CA ASN A 163 4.10 -18.99 -2.00
C ASN A 163 4.12 -20.49 -2.37
N SER A 164 5.05 -21.22 -1.77
CA SER A 164 5.31 -22.65 -1.95
C SER A 164 4.12 -23.55 -1.61
N ASP A 165 3.24 -23.10 -0.72
CA ASP A 165 1.98 -23.77 -0.35
C ASP A 165 0.84 -23.48 -1.36
N GLN A 166 1.15 -22.84 -2.48
CA GLN A 166 0.21 -22.40 -3.52
C GLN A 166 -0.79 -21.34 -3.03
N SER A 167 -0.59 -20.75 -1.84
CA SER A 167 -1.37 -19.58 -1.42
C SER A 167 -0.94 -18.36 -2.22
N CYS A 168 -1.91 -17.59 -2.72
CA CYS A 168 -1.67 -16.34 -3.42
C CYS A 168 -2.03 -15.15 -2.53
N PHE A 169 -1.24 -14.09 -2.65
CA PHE A 169 -1.43 -12.85 -1.89
C PHE A 169 -1.06 -11.64 -2.73
N VAL A 170 -1.52 -10.48 -2.29
CA VAL A 170 -1.19 -9.20 -2.90
C VAL A 170 0.10 -8.66 -2.29
N LEU A 171 1.06 -8.28 -3.12
CA LEU A 171 2.23 -7.53 -2.71
C LEU A 171 2.05 -6.08 -3.13
N SER A 172 2.06 -5.16 -2.18
CA SER A 172 2.10 -3.72 -2.42
C SER A 172 3.52 -3.21 -2.18
N VAL A 173 4.09 -2.56 -3.20
CA VAL A 173 5.47 -2.07 -3.15
C VAL A 173 5.50 -0.55 -3.30
N TYR A 174 6.02 0.09 -2.27
CA TYR A 174 6.30 1.52 -2.19
C TYR A 174 7.81 1.76 -2.29
N GLY A 175 8.22 2.97 -2.67
CA GLY A 175 9.64 3.35 -2.66
C GLY A 175 10.55 2.59 -3.64
N ILE A 176 10.04 1.71 -4.51
CA ILE A 176 10.82 0.92 -5.47
C ILE A 176 10.33 1.19 -6.90
N ARG A 177 11.25 1.29 -7.86
CA ARG A 177 10.93 1.52 -9.28
C ARG A 177 10.19 0.33 -9.90
N ASN A 178 9.39 0.62 -10.94
CA ASN A 178 8.54 -0.38 -11.60
C ASN A 178 9.28 -1.44 -12.43
N ASP A 179 10.56 -1.22 -12.72
CA ASP A 179 11.41 -2.14 -13.48
C ASP A 179 12.23 -3.08 -12.60
N ALA A 180 12.16 -2.91 -11.27
CA ALA A 180 12.92 -3.68 -10.28
C ALA A 180 12.41 -5.11 -10.08
N ILE A 181 11.10 -5.34 -10.24
CA ILE A 181 10.43 -6.63 -9.99
C ILE A 181 9.60 -6.99 -11.23
N LYS A 182 9.74 -8.21 -11.73
CA LYS A 182 9.10 -8.69 -12.95
C LYS A 182 8.29 -9.96 -12.71
N GLU A 183 7.35 -10.23 -13.61
CA GLU A 183 6.63 -11.50 -13.64
C GLU A 183 7.59 -12.68 -13.77
N GLY A 184 7.37 -13.72 -12.97
CA GLY A 184 8.25 -14.88 -12.90
C GLY A 184 9.40 -14.77 -11.90
N ASP A 185 9.73 -13.57 -11.40
CA ASP A 185 10.80 -13.39 -10.42
C ASP A 185 10.49 -14.13 -9.11
N GLN A 186 11.54 -14.68 -8.50
CA GLN A 186 11.47 -15.22 -7.14
C GLN A 186 11.76 -14.09 -6.15
N LEU A 187 10.84 -13.89 -5.20
CA LEU A 187 10.98 -12.91 -4.14
C LEU A 187 11.32 -13.61 -2.82
N THR A 188 12.14 -12.96 -2.01
CA THR A 188 12.20 -13.20 -0.57
C THR A 188 11.87 -11.90 0.12
N LEU A 189 10.70 -11.86 0.76
CA LEU A 189 10.21 -10.71 1.51
C LEU A 189 10.71 -10.80 2.95
N LEU A 190 11.56 -9.87 3.35
CA LEU A 190 12.17 -9.80 4.68
C LEU A 190 11.39 -8.84 5.55
N GLU A 191 11.19 -9.24 6.80
CA GLU A 191 10.41 -8.47 7.78
C GLU A 191 9.05 -8.01 7.24
N PRO A 192 8.21 -8.94 6.73
CA PRO A 192 7.01 -8.56 6.00
C PRO A 192 6.03 -7.82 6.90
N HIS A 193 5.51 -6.71 6.39
CA HIS A 193 4.37 -6.03 6.98
C HIS A 193 3.09 -6.65 6.43
N PHE A 194 2.55 -7.61 7.17
CA PHE A 194 1.41 -8.42 6.76
C PHE A 194 0.07 -7.74 7.08
N ARG A 195 -0.91 -7.90 6.20
CA ARG A 195 -2.30 -7.51 6.45
C ARG A 195 -3.29 -8.56 5.99
N ASN A 196 -4.32 -8.77 6.80
CA ASN A 196 -5.51 -9.51 6.41
C ASN A 196 -6.64 -8.52 6.08
N ILE A 197 -6.89 -8.30 4.79
CA ILE A 197 -7.93 -7.41 4.30
C ILE A 197 -9.26 -8.16 4.27
N ASP A 198 -10.24 -7.67 5.03
CA ASP A 198 -11.60 -8.20 5.08
C ASP A 198 -12.56 -7.04 5.34
N PHE A 199 -13.22 -6.55 4.28
CA PHE A 199 -14.21 -5.49 4.38
C PHE A 199 -15.28 -5.61 3.29
N SER A 200 -16.37 -4.86 3.45
CA SER A 200 -17.42 -4.77 2.44
C SER A 200 -17.63 -3.32 2.00
N TRP A 201 -17.86 -3.13 0.70
CA TRP A 201 -18.16 -1.83 0.11
C TRP A 201 -19.32 -1.98 -0.88
N LYS A 202 -20.40 -1.21 -0.65
CA LYS A 202 -21.61 -1.21 -1.50
C LYS A 202 -22.13 -2.62 -1.86
N GLY A 203 -22.18 -3.51 -0.86
CA GLY A 203 -22.69 -4.88 -1.01
C GLY A 203 -21.67 -5.90 -1.56
N LYS A 204 -20.46 -5.48 -1.94
CA LYS A 204 -19.38 -6.36 -2.37
C LYS A 204 -18.36 -6.57 -1.25
N CYS A 205 -17.99 -7.82 -1.00
CA CYS A 205 -16.97 -8.19 0.00
C CYS A 205 -15.60 -8.35 -0.67
N TYR A 206 -14.59 -7.71 -0.11
CA TYR A 206 -13.19 -7.85 -0.49
C TYR A 206 -12.44 -8.56 0.62
N LYS A 207 -11.92 -9.75 0.30
CA LYS A 207 -11.17 -10.58 1.24
C LYS A 207 -9.88 -11.11 0.63
N PHE A 208 -8.75 -10.67 1.13
CA PHE A 208 -7.43 -11.11 0.67
C PHE A 208 -6.34 -10.83 1.68
N LYS A 209 -5.23 -11.55 1.55
CA LYS A 209 -4.00 -11.28 2.32
C LYS A 209 -3.09 -10.36 1.52
N SER A 210 -2.43 -9.42 2.18
CA SER A 210 -1.38 -8.60 1.57
C SER A 210 -0.10 -8.55 2.39
N ILE A 211 1.01 -8.28 1.71
CA ILE A 211 2.27 -7.88 2.31
C ILE A 211 2.66 -6.54 1.69
N ARG A 212 3.02 -5.59 2.55
CA ARG A 212 3.53 -4.28 2.16
C ARG A 212 5.06 -4.26 2.26
N VAL A 213 5.69 -3.66 1.25
CA VAL A 213 7.13 -3.35 1.19
C VAL A 213 7.29 -1.85 1.00
N ASP A 214 8.10 -1.23 1.87
CA ASP A 214 8.42 0.20 1.83
C ASP A 214 9.87 0.45 1.39
N PHE A 215 10.76 -0.54 1.58
CA PHE A 215 12.20 -0.39 1.45
C PHE A 215 12.85 -1.50 0.61
N LEU A 216 13.97 -1.20 -0.05
CA LEU A 216 14.72 -2.19 -0.87
C LEU A 216 15.23 -3.36 -0.02
N GLU A 217 15.60 -3.07 1.22
CA GLU A 217 16.16 -4.01 2.19
C GLU A 217 15.14 -5.10 2.59
N GLN A 218 13.85 -4.85 2.37
CA GLN A 218 12.77 -5.79 2.65
C GLN A 218 12.55 -6.79 1.51
N VAL A 219 13.25 -6.69 0.38
CA VAL A 219 13.03 -7.57 -0.76
C VAL A 219 14.35 -8.04 -1.40
N LEU A 220 14.48 -9.35 -1.55
CA LEU A 220 15.47 -9.96 -2.42
C LEU A 220 14.77 -10.46 -3.69
N VAL A 221 15.32 -10.13 -4.85
CA VAL A 221 14.82 -10.56 -6.16
C VAL A 221 15.81 -11.56 -6.74
N ASN A 222 15.33 -12.78 -7.03
CA ASN A 222 16.12 -13.91 -7.51
C ASN A 222 17.35 -14.18 -6.62
N GLY A 223 17.17 -14.06 -5.30
CA GLY A 223 18.20 -14.26 -4.28
C GLY A 223 19.19 -13.10 -4.12
N LYS A 224 19.00 -11.97 -4.80
CA LYS A 224 19.89 -10.81 -4.73
C LYS A 224 19.18 -9.58 -4.16
N ALA A 225 19.90 -8.79 -3.38
CA ALA A 225 19.42 -7.49 -2.94
C ALA A 225 19.27 -6.55 -4.14
N LEU A 226 18.24 -5.70 -4.12
CA LEU A 226 18.07 -4.68 -5.14
C LEU A 226 19.16 -3.59 -5.00
N PRO A 227 19.72 -3.09 -6.11
CA PRO A 227 20.74 -2.07 -6.05
C PRO A 227 20.15 -0.71 -5.64
N PRO A 228 20.93 0.19 -4.99
CA PRO A 228 20.41 1.44 -4.42
C PRO A 228 19.70 2.39 -5.42
N HIS A 229 20.06 2.33 -6.71
CA HIS A 229 19.41 3.15 -7.75
C HIS A 229 17.97 2.72 -8.07
N GLN A 230 17.53 1.55 -7.57
CA GLN A 230 16.16 1.08 -7.68
C GLN A 230 15.23 1.69 -6.62
N ALA A 231 15.78 2.36 -5.61
CA ALA A 231 14.98 3.13 -4.67
C ALA A 231 14.45 4.41 -5.34
N ILE A 232 13.16 4.70 -5.14
CA ILE A 232 12.57 5.98 -5.49
C ILE A 232 12.98 6.97 -4.41
N ARG A 233 13.95 7.82 -4.73
CA ARG A 233 14.23 9.05 -4.00
C ARG A 233 13.54 10.18 -4.74
N THR A 234 12.29 10.50 -4.40
CA THR A 234 11.82 11.83 -4.79
C THR A 234 12.57 12.82 -3.90
N SER A 235 13.35 13.68 -4.51
CA SER A 235 13.76 14.95 -3.92
C SER A 235 13.20 16.00 -4.86
N ILE A 236 12.19 16.75 -4.39
CA ILE A 236 11.76 17.94 -5.12
C ILE A 236 12.91 18.94 -4.99
N TYR A 237 13.71 19.09 -6.04
CA TYR A 237 14.49 20.31 -6.18
C TYR A 237 13.46 21.43 -6.37
N ALA A 238 13.33 22.30 -5.37
CA ALA A 238 12.65 23.57 -5.55
C ALA A 238 13.34 24.29 -6.71
N GLN A 239 12.71 24.32 -7.88
CA GLN A 239 13.16 25.14 -8.99
C GLN A 239 12.90 26.60 -8.61
N HIS A 240 13.77 27.17 -7.78
CA HIS A 240 13.92 28.61 -7.72
C HIS A 240 14.56 29.02 -9.03
N LYS A 241 13.74 29.48 -9.99
CA LYS A 241 14.26 30.34 -11.06
C LYS A 241 14.59 31.70 -10.44
N PRO A 242 15.78 32.26 -10.71
CA PRO A 242 16.15 33.61 -10.29
C PRO A 242 15.25 34.67 -10.93
#